data_AF-A0ABD1AXD9-F1
#
_entry.id   AF-A0ABD1AXD9-F1
#
_cell.length_a   1.000
_cell.length_b   1.000
_cell.length_c   1.000
_cell.angle_alpha   90.00
_cell.angle_beta   90.00
_cell.angle_gamma   90.00
#
_symmetry.space_group_name_H-M   'P 1'
#
loop_
_entity.id
_entity.type
_entity.pdbx_description
1 polymer ?
#
loop_
_entity_poly.entity_id
_entity_poly.type
_entity_poly.pdbx_seq_one_letter_code
_entity_poly.pdbx_strand_id
1 'polypeptide(L)'
;MDCRLHLVLIFSCIHLFCLSSQQETRFVYNGFDQADLFIDGLARILPGGLLQLTNATELQIGHAFFMQPFDFGPSSSLSFYTHFVCALVPPKFGADGGHGIAFVVSPSMNLSHALPTQYLGIFNSSTNRTSSSQLLAIELDTVKTSEFRKGSCWD
;
A
#
# COMPACT_ATOMS: atom_id res chain seq x y z
N MET A 1 -28.40 -47.18 -12.55
CA MET A 1 -27.10 -46.55 -12.86
C MET A 1 -26.95 -45.22 -12.10
N ASP A 2 -27.76 -45.03 -11.05
CA ASP A 2 -28.15 -43.69 -10.59
C ASP A 2 -27.32 -43.23 -9.39
N CYS A 3 -26.90 -44.15 -8.50
CA CYS A 3 -25.98 -43.84 -7.39
C CYS A 3 -24.59 -43.39 -7.87
N ARG A 4 -24.09 -43.94 -8.98
CA ARG A 4 -22.78 -43.55 -9.53
C ARG A 4 -22.81 -42.14 -10.12
N LEU A 5 -23.90 -41.76 -10.79
CA LEU A 5 -24.06 -40.41 -11.33
C LEU A 5 -24.19 -39.36 -10.22
N HIS A 6 -24.93 -39.66 -9.15
CA HIS A 6 -25.06 -38.78 -7.99
C HIS A 6 -23.73 -38.56 -7.26
N LEU A 7 -22.93 -39.60 -7.06
CA LEU A 7 -21.59 -39.48 -6.47
C LEU A 7 -20.65 -38.59 -7.30
N VAL A 8 -20.68 -38.74 -8.62
CA VAL A 8 -19.89 -37.89 -9.53
C VAL A 8 -20.34 -36.43 -9.46
N LEU A 9 -21.65 -36.17 -9.42
CA LEU A 9 -22.20 -34.82 -9.26
C LEU A 9 -21.79 -34.20 -7.91
N ILE A 10 -21.87 -34.94 -6.81
CA ILE A 10 -21.44 -34.45 -5.49
C ILE A 10 -19.95 -34.11 -5.48
N PHE A 11 -19.09 -34.98 -6.01
CA PHE A 11 -17.65 -34.72 -6.08
C PHE A 11 -17.33 -33.51 -6.96
N SER A 12 -18.03 -33.37 -8.09
CA SER A 12 -17.93 -32.24 -9.00
C SER A 12 -18.37 -30.93 -8.34
N CYS A 13 -19.48 -30.93 -7.60
CA CYS A 13 -19.97 -29.78 -6.86
C CYS A 13 -19.00 -29.35 -5.75
N ILE A 14 -18.43 -30.32 -5.00
CA ILE A 14 -17.43 -30.04 -3.96
C ILE A 14 -16.16 -29.44 -4.57
N HIS A 15 -15.67 -29.99 -5.68
CA HIS A 15 -14.51 -29.42 -6.39
C HIS A 15 -14.79 -28.01 -6.93
N LEU A 16 -15.97 -27.76 -7.50
CA LEU A 16 -16.37 -26.41 -7.94
C LEU A 16 -16.41 -25.42 -6.76
N PHE A 17 -16.95 -25.84 -5.62
CA PHE A 17 -17.00 -25.01 -4.41
C PHE A 17 -15.61 -24.69 -3.87
N CYS A 18 -14.72 -25.68 -3.79
CA CYS A 18 -13.33 -25.49 -3.32
C CYS A 18 -12.50 -24.59 -4.24
N LEU A 19 -12.70 -24.65 -5.57
CA LEU A 19 -12.03 -23.73 -6.50
C LEU A 19 -12.54 -22.29 -6.35
N SER A 20 -13.79 -22.10 -5.94
CA SER A 20 -14.39 -20.77 -5.73
C SER A 20 -13.99 -20.11 -4.40
N SER A 21 -13.46 -20.87 -3.44
CA SER A 21 -13.12 -20.35 -2.11
C SER A 21 -11.75 -19.67 -2.04
N GLN A 22 -11.18 -19.24 -3.17
CA GLN A 22 -9.99 -18.41 -3.16
C GLN A 22 -10.40 -17.06 -2.55
N GLN A 23 -9.98 -16.81 -1.32
CA GLN A 23 -10.43 -15.70 -0.50
C GLN A 23 -9.88 -14.39 -1.06
N GLU A 24 -10.68 -13.70 -1.88
CA GLU A 24 -10.31 -12.41 -2.44
C GLU A 24 -10.62 -11.29 -1.45
N THR A 25 -9.59 -10.71 -0.86
CA THR A 25 -9.73 -9.53 -0.01
C THR A 25 -10.01 -8.31 -0.89
N ARG A 26 -11.21 -7.74 -0.76
CA ARG A 26 -11.62 -6.51 -1.43
C ARG A 26 -12.09 -5.48 -0.41
N PHE A 27 -11.67 -4.24 -0.59
CA PHE A 27 -12.16 -3.10 0.18
C PHE A 27 -12.26 -1.87 -0.71
N VAL A 28 -13.21 -0.99 -0.40
CA VAL A 28 -13.42 0.28 -1.10
C VAL A 28 -13.74 1.35 -0.05
N TYR A 29 -13.00 2.45 -0.08
CA TYR A 29 -13.25 3.62 0.76
C TYR A 29 -13.59 4.82 -0.13
N ASN A 30 -14.87 5.23 -0.13
CA ASN A 30 -15.32 6.48 -0.76
C ASN A 30 -15.22 7.68 0.19
N GLY A 31 -14.49 7.50 1.29
CA GLY A 31 -14.34 8.38 2.43
C GLY A 31 -13.74 7.56 3.58
N PHE A 32 -12.97 8.20 4.43
CA PHE A 32 -12.15 7.52 5.44
C PHE A 32 -12.70 7.61 6.88
N ASP A 33 -13.85 8.23 7.11
CA ASP A 33 -14.41 8.44 8.47
C ASP A 33 -14.64 7.14 9.26
N GLN A 34 -14.89 6.03 8.55
CA GLN A 34 -15.09 4.69 9.13
C GLN A 34 -14.10 3.67 8.56
N ALA A 35 -12.98 4.13 7.99
CA ALA A 35 -12.01 3.24 7.40
C ALA A 35 -11.20 2.54 8.49
N ASP A 36 -11.00 1.23 8.32
CA ASP A 36 -10.20 0.41 9.23
C ASP A 36 -8.72 0.51 8.84
N LEU A 37 -8.10 1.62 9.26
CA LEU A 37 -6.73 1.98 8.92
C LEU A 37 -5.87 2.14 10.17
N PHE A 38 -4.67 1.56 10.13
CA PHE A 38 -3.58 1.96 10.99
C PHE A 38 -2.98 3.26 10.46
N ILE A 39 -2.95 4.30 11.28
CA ILE A 39 -2.47 5.63 10.92
C ILE A 39 -1.27 5.98 11.79
N ASP A 40 -0.18 6.44 11.18
CA ASP A 40 1.07 6.83 11.84
C ASP A 40 1.67 8.11 11.24
N GLY A 41 2.60 8.72 11.96
CA GLY A 41 3.23 9.99 11.61
C GLY A 41 2.25 11.15 11.68
N LEU A 42 2.28 12.02 10.68
CA LEU A 42 1.41 13.18 10.57
C LEU A 42 0.04 12.87 9.95
N ALA A 43 -0.17 11.63 9.52
CA ALA A 43 -1.39 11.26 8.83
C ALA A 43 -2.61 11.37 9.75
N ARG A 44 -3.74 11.82 9.20
CA ARG A 44 -5.01 11.95 9.92
C ARG A 44 -6.19 11.97 8.98
N ILE A 45 -7.36 11.62 9.50
CA ILE A 45 -8.64 11.77 8.81
C ILE A 45 -9.21 13.13 9.19
N LEU A 46 -9.45 13.99 8.20
CA LEU A 46 -10.09 15.28 8.38
C LEU A 46 -11.61 15.14 8.45
N PRO A 47 -12.33 16.11 9.04
CA PRO A 47 -13.79 16.15 8.95
C PRO A 47 -14.26 16.05 7.49
N GLY A 48 -15.21 15.15 7.23
CA GLY A 48 -15.69 14.83 5.88
C GLY A 48 -14.91 13.72 5.20
N GLY A 49 -14.15 12.91 5.94
CA GLY A 49 -13.61 11.65 5.47
C GLY A 49 -12.41 11.76 4.54
N LEU A 50 -11.67 12.87 4.56
CA LEU A 50 -10.45 13.03 3.75
C LEU A 50 -9.23 12.51 4.52
N LEU A 51 -8.52 11.54 3.96
CA LEU A 51 -7.24 11.10 4.49
C LEU A 51 -6.14 12.09 4.07
N GLN A 52 -5.63 12.84 5.04
CA GLN A 52 -4.49 13.73 4.86
C GLN A 52 -3.23 13.02 5.37
N LEU A 53 -2.31 12.63 4.48
CA LEU A 53 -1.04 12.02 4.89
C LEU A 53 -0.06 13.05 5.49
N THR A 54 0.03 14.22 4.86
CA THR A 54 0.93 15.31 5.29
C THR A 54 0.25 16.67 5.13
N ASN A 55 0.83 17.70 5.74
CA ASN A 55 0.40 19.08 5.61
C ASN A 55 1.60 19.96 5.20
N ALA A 56 1.47 21.29 5.30
CA ALA A 56 2.53 22.22 4.91
C ALA A 56 3.72 22.28 5.88
N THR A 57 3.74 21.48 6.95
CA THR A 57 4.90 21.36 7.84
C THR A 57 6.03 20.64 7.11
N GLU A 58 7.21 21.25 7.13
CA GLU A 58 8.40 20.72 6.47
C GLU A 58 8.91 19.43 7.13
N LEU A 59 9.56 18.59 6.32
CA LEU A 59 10.27 17.38 6.75
C LEU A 59 9.41 16.39 7.55
N GLN A 60 8.12 16.29 7.21
CA GLN A 60 7.19 15.34 7.82
C GLN A 60 6.90 14.13 6.94
N ILE A 61 6.50 13.05 7.60
CA ILE A 61 6.00 11.82 6.97
C ILE A 61 4.66 11.45 7.61
N GLY A 62 3.84 10.73 6.87
CA GLY A 62 2.60 10.17 7.39
C GLY A 62 2.19 8.94 6.61
N HIS A 63 1.62 7.98 7.32
CA HIS A 63 1.31 6.66 6.80
C HIS A 63 -0.13 6.27 7.12
N ALA A 64 -0.72 5.50 6.22
CA ALA A 64 -1.99 4.84 6.45
C ALA A 64 -1.93 3.44 5.84
N PHE A 65 -2.16 2.42 6.66
CA PHE A 65 -2.15 1.02 6.27
C PHE A 65 -3.51 0.37 6.52
N PHE A 66 -3.92 -0.50 5.62
CA PHE A 66 -5.06 -1.38 5.87
C PHE A 66 -4.73 -2.34 7.00
N MET A 67 -5.58 -2.42 8.03
CA MET A 67 -5.24 -3.13 9.27
C MET A 67 -5.17 -4.65 9.11
N GLN A 68 -5.87 -5.22 8.13
CA GLN A 68 -5.88 -6.65 7.91
C GLN A 68 -4.72 -7.06 6.98
N PRO A 69 -3.76 -7.88 7.44
CA PRO A 69 -2.69 -8.37 6.59
C PRO A 69 -3.22 -9.24 5.46
N PHE A 70 -2.54 -9.21 4.32
CA PHE A 70 -2.76 -10.16 3.23
C PHE A 70 -1.94 -11.43 3.50
N ASP A 71 -2.57 -12.59 3.38
CA ASP A 71 -1.86 -13.87 3.50
C ASP A 71 -1.21 -14.21 2.16
N PHE A 72 0.12 -14.16 2.14
CA PHE A 72 0.92 -14.56 0.99
C PHE A 72 1.32 -16.02 1.17
N GLY A 73 0.51 -16.93 0.62
CA GLY A 73 0.86 -18.35 0.61
C GLY A 73 2.25 -18.57 0.00
N PRO A 74 3.07 -19.50 0.54
CA PRO A 74 4.48 -19.66 0.16
C PRO A 74 4.72 -20.08 -1.30
N SER A 75 3.68 -20.50 -2.01
CA SER A 75 3.74 -20.99 -3.39
C SER A 75 2.77 -20.26 -4.34
N SER A 76 2.08 -19.22 -3.87
CA SER A 76 1.11 -18.47 -4.68
C SER A 76 1.70 -17.14 -5.14
N SER A 77 1.63 -16.87 -6.44
CA SER A 77 1.83 -15.51 -6.95
C SER A 77 0.64 -14.63 -6.55
N LEU A 78 0.91 -13.45 -5.98
CA LEU A 78 -0.15 -12.49 -5.68
C LEU A 78 -0.47 -11.69 -6.95
N SER A 79 -1.74 -11.70 -7.35
CA SER A 79 -2.29 -10.73 -8.28
C SER A 79 -3.13 -9.73 -7.49
N PHE A 80 -2.85 -8.44 -7.66
CA PHE A 80 -3.64 -7.38 -7.06
C PHE A 80 -3.83 -6.24 -8.06
N TYR A 81 -4.86 -5.44 -7.83
CA TYR A 81 -5.02 -4.14 -8.45
C TYR A 81 -5.41 -3.14 -7.38
N THR A 82 -5.02 -1.88 -7.57
CA THR A 82 -5.37 -0.79 -6.66
C THR A 82 -5.70 0.44 -7.47
N HIS A 83 -6.68 1.21 -7.01
CA HIS A 83 -7.04 2.48 -7.59
C HIS A 83 -7.28 3.46 -6.45
N PHE A 84 -6.64 4.62 -6.53
CA PHE A 84 -6.84 5.69 -5.56
C PHE A 84 -6.80 7.03 -6.28
N VAL A 85 -7.44 8.02 -5.66
CA VAL A 85 -7.39 9.42 -6.10
C VAL A 85 -6.69 10.19 -4.99
N CYS A 86 -5.65 10.95 -5.35
CA CYS A 86 -4.93 11.81 -4.43
C CYS A 86 -4.80 13.22 -4.97
N ALA A 87 -4.71 14.20 -4.07
CA ALA A 87 -4.40 15.58 -4.41
C ALA A 87 -3.07 15.98 -3.76
N LEU A 88 -2.10 16.37 -4.60
CA LEU A 88 -0.83 16.94 -4.17
C LEU A 88 -0.93 18.46 -4.30
N VAL A 89 -1.14 19.14 -3.17
CA VAL A 89 -1.37 20.59 -3.15
C VAL A 89 -0.05 21.30 -2.85
N PRO A 90 0.48 22.13 -3.76
CA PRO A 90 1.72 22.87 -3.51
C PRO A 90 1.53 23.88 -2.38
N PRO A 91 2.60 24.21 -1.63
CA PRO A 91 2.54 25.20 -0.57
C PRO A 91 2.22 26.59 -1.12
N LYS A 92 1.60 27.42 -0.27
CA LYS A 92 1.36 28.83 -0.60
C LYS A 92 2.68 29.59 -0.68
N PHE A 93 2.74 30.61 -1.54
CA PHE A 93 3.88 31.52 -1.67
C PHE A 93 5.16 30.94 -2.29
N GLY A 94 5.06 29.81 -3.01
CA GLY A 94 6.17 29.30 -3.82
C GLY A 94 7.31 28.67 -3.01
N ALA A 95 7.03 28.24 -1.78
CA ALA A 95 7.93 27.34 -1.06
C ALA A 95 8.10 26.02 -1.82
N ASP A 96 9.18 25.29 -1.52
CA ASP A 96 9.43 23.99 -2.14
C ASP A 96 8.30 23.00 -1.80
N GLY A 97 7.85 22.25 -2.82
CA GLY A 97 6.80 21.25 -2.66
C GLY A 97 7.27 20.04 -1.83
N GLY A 98 6.31 19.17 -1.49
CA GLY A 98 6.63 17.85 -0.94
C GLY A 98 7.35 16.96 -1.97
N HIS A 99 7.93 15.85 -1.50
CA HIS A 99 8.63 14.90 -2.38
C HIS A 99 7.69 13.92 -3.09
N GLY A 100 6.49 13.68 -2.55
CA GLY A 100 5.51 12.84 -3.22
C GLY A 100 4.70 11.98 -2.28
N ILE A 101 4.16 10.90 -2.84
CA ILE A 101 3.38 9.86 -2.17
C ILE A 101 3.75 8.51 -2.79
N ALA A 102 3.62 7.43 -2.03
CA ALA A 102 3.80 6.08 -2.56
C ALA A 102 2.72 5.12 -2.04
N PHE A 103 2.30 4.20 -2.90
CA PHE A 103 1.54 3.02 -2.52
C PHE A 103 2.52 1.93 -2.10
N VAL A 104 2.31 1.33 -0.92
CA VAL A 104 3.26 0.40 -0.30
C VAL A 104 2.59 -0.92 0.05
N VAL A 105 3.26 -2.02 -0.34
CA VAL A 105 2.99 -3.37 0.18
C VAL A 105 4.22 -3.78 0.98
N SER A 106 4.04 -3.98 2.28
CA SER A 106 5.14 -4.23 3.22
C SER A 106 4.76 -5.36 4.19
N PRO A 107 5.73 -6.18 4.64
CA PRO A 107 5.52 -7.20 5.66
C PRO A 107 5.21 -6.61 7.05
N SER A 108 5.38 -5.30 7.22
CA SER A 108 5.13 -4.59 8.48
C SER A 108 4.55 -3.19 8.21
N MET A 109 3.63 -2.77 9.07
CA MET A 109 3.12 -1.38 9.10
C MET A 109 4.05 -0.44 9.87
N ASN A 110 5.08 -0.96 10.55
CA ASN A 110 6.02 -0.16 11.31
C ASN A 110 7.12 0.41 10.41
N LEU A 111 6.96 1.69 10.06
CA LEU A 111 7.92 2.48 9.30
C LEU A 111 8.62 3.56 10.16
N SER A 112 8.73 3.34 11.48
CA SER A 112 9.40 4.29 12.41
C SER A 112 10.87 4.59 12.08
N HIS A 113 11.50 3.74 11.28
CA HIS A 113 12.89 3.91 10.83
C HIS A 113 13.00 4.86 9.63
N ALA A 114 11.89 5.21 8.98
CA ALA A 114 11.89 5.90 7.71
C ALA A 114 12.14 7.41 7.85
N LEU A 115 12.67 8.00 6.79
CA LEU A 115 13.03 9.41 6.72
C LEU A 115 12.09 10.18 5.78
N PRO A 116 11.94 11.50 5.96
CA PRO A 116 11.22 12.36 5.02
C PRO A 116 11.99 12.50 3.69
N THR A 117 11.60 13.48 2.88
CA THR A 117 12.30 13.88 1.65
C THR A 117 12.39 12.75 0.61
N GLN A 118 13.58 12.49 0.06
CA GLN A 118 13.80 11.54 -1.03
C GLN A 118 13.55 10.08 -0.65
N TYR A 119 13.29 9.80 0.63
CA TYR A 119 12.98 8.47 1.12
C TYR A 119 11.48 8.18 1.20
N LEU A 120 10.63 9.16 0.86
CA LEU A 120 9.16 9.08 0.80
C LEU A 120 8.49 8.56 2.08
N GLY A 121 9.17 8.64 3.23
CA GLY A 121 8.69 8.04 4.47
C GLY A 121 8.68 6.51 4.45
N ILE A 122 9.41 5.85 3.56
CA ILE A 122 9.47 4.39 3.48
C ILE A 122 10.84 3.88 3.90
N PHE A 123 11.89 4.53 3.41
CA PHE A 123 13.27 4.08 3.59
C PHE A 123 14.06 5.02 4.50
N ASN A 124 15.29 4.63 4.82
CA ASN A 124 16.29 5.52 5.38
C ASN A 124 17.63 5.38 4.66
N SER A 125 18.57 6.27 4.96
CA SER A 125 19.90 6.29 4.33
C SER A 125 20.69 4.98 4.45
N SER A 126 20.39 4.14 5.45
CA SER A 126 21.06 2.87 5.71
C SER A 126 20.37 1.66 5.04
N THR A 127 19.04 1.67 4.89
CA THR A 127 18.26 0.60 4.24
C THR A 127 18.33 0.64 2.73
N ASN A 128 18.76 1.79 2.16
CA ASN A 128 19.03 1.98 0.72
C ASN A 128 20.00 0.97 0.09
N ARG A 129 20.69 0.14 0.89
CA ARG A 129 21.77 -0.74 0.44
C ARG A 129 21.67 -2.17 0.96
N THR A 130 20.60 -2.50 1.69
CA THR A 130 20.41 -3.85 2.20
C THR A 130 19.16 -4.45 1.55
N SER A 131 19.34 -5.59 0.89
CA SER A 131 18.31 -6.46 0.30
C SER A 131 17.31 -7.04 1.33
N SER A 132 17.25 -6.43 2.52
CA SER A 132 16.43 -6.82 3.67
C SER A 132 15.04 -6.18 3.65
N SER A 133 14.81 -5.15 2.84
CA SER A 133 13.52 -4.46 2.75
C SER A 133 12.65 -5.18 1.72
N GLN A 134 12.02 -6.30 2.12
CA GLN A 134 11.09 -7.05 1.27
C GLN A 134 9.75 -6.30 1.10
N LEU A 135 9.78 -5.11 0.52
CA LEU A 135 8.59 -4.30 0.27
C LEU A 135 8.51 -3.90 -1.20
N LEU A 136 7.29 -3.66 -1.66
CA LEU A 136 7.00 -3.06 -2.96
C LEU A 136 6.49 -1.64 -2.72
N ALA A 137 7.06 -0.67 -3.43
CA ALA A 137 6.60 0.70 -3.45
C ALA A 137 6.35 1.16 -4.89
N ILE A 138 5.20 1.80 -5.12
CA ILE A 138 4.89 2.51 -6.38
C ILE A 138 4.78 3.99 -6.03
N GLU A 139 5.77 4.76 -6.48
CA GLU A 139 5.92 6.17 -6.13
C GLU A 139 5.34 7.14 -7.17
N LEU A 140 4.80 8.25 -6.66
CA LEU A 140 4.52 9.47 -7.39
C LEU A 140 5.46 10.55 -6.85
N ASP A 141 6.71 10.53 -7.33
CA ASP A 141 7.76 11.47 -6.95
C ASP A 141 7.62 12.79 -7.72
N THR A 142 7.61 13.90 -6.98
CA THR A 142 7.48 15.26 -7.52
C THR A 142 8.80 16.03 -7.54
N VAL A 143 9.89 15.48 -7.01
CA VAL A 143 11.18 16.16 -6.84
C VAL A 143 12.32 15.31 -7.41
N LYS A 144 12.97 15.80 -8.46
CA LYS A 144 14.16 15.14 -9.01
C LYS A 144 15.33 15.23 -8.03
N THR A 145 15.65 14.13 -7.37
CA THR A 145 16.81 14.03 -6.48
C THR A 145 18.05 13.56 -7.26
N SER A 146 19.21 14.19 -7.04
CA SER A 146 20.45 13.86 -7.77
C SER A 146 21.01 12.47 -7.47
N GLU A 147 20.64 11.88 -6.34
CA GLU A 147 21.15 10.59 -5.85
C GLU A 147 20.55 9.39 -6.60
N PHE A 148 19.34 9.52 -7.17
CA PHE A 148 18.67 8.47 -7.94
C PHE A 148 18.80 8.77 -9.44
N ARG A 149 19.68 8.05 -10.14
CA ARG A 149 19.80 8.18 -11.60
C ARG A 149 18.64 7.46 -12.26
N LYS A 150 18.24 7.94 -13.45
CA LYS A 150 17.26 7.28 -14.33
C LYS A 150 17.53 5.77 -14.40
N GLY A 151 16.61 4.97 -13.86
CA GLY A 151 16.72 3.51 -13.84
C GLY A 151 17.19 2.88 -12.52
N SER A 152 17.49 3.66 -11.49
CA SER A 152 17.56 3.16 -10.11
C SER A 152 16.30 3.62 -9.38
N CYS A 153 15.18 2.96 -9.69
CA CYS A 153 14.22 2.70 -8.61
C CYS A 153 14.96 1.81 -7.60
N TRP A 154 14.43 1.73 -6.39
CA TRP A 154 14.96 0.95 -5.28
C TRP A 154 15.03 -0.57 -5.56
N ASP A 155 15.81 -1.00 -6.55
CA ASP A 155 16.08 -2.40 -6.90
C ASP A 155 17.12 -3.03 -5.95
#